data_AF-A0A822ZEI8-F1
#
_entry.id   AF-A0A822ZEI8-F1
#
_cell.length_a   1.000
_cell.length_b   1.000
_cell.length_c   1.000
_cell.angle_alpha   90.00
_cell.angle_beta   90.00
_cell.angle_gamma   90.00
#
_symmetry.space_group_name_H-M   'P 1'
#
loop_
_entity.id
_entity.type
_entity.pdbx_description
1 polymer ?
#
loop_
_entity_poly.entity_id
_entity_poly.type
_entity_poly.pdbx_seq_one_letter_code
_entity_poly.pdbx_strand_id
1 'polypeptide(L)'
;MNIITGKLYFIFSEVLMFWFHLCDFTELVVMGMSVLDISRPTKPISWWEGCKIMGGRDERAGGTWLACTREGKLAFLTNVLELNPVPEAKSRGDLPVRFLESSKSPLEFAEEVAEEADQYNGFNLILTDFCSKAMVYISNRPKGKPVSIEVVSPGIHVLSNARLDSPWHKVRNYQSP
;
A
#
# COMPACT_ATOMS: atom_id res chain seq x y z
N MET A 1 7.35 -10.18 19.82
CA MET A 1 7.35 -9.78 18.40
C MET A 1 8.74 -9.21 18.12
N ASN A 2 9.66 -10.05 17.63
CA ASN A 2 10.96 -9.55 17.19
C ASN A 2 10.69 -8.75 15.92
N ILE A 3 10.74 -7.42 16.06
CA ILE A 3 10.81 -6.52 14.92
C ILE A 3 12.14 -6.88 14.26
N ILE A 4 12.09 -7.72 13.22
CA ILE A 4 13.28 -8.02 12.44
C ILE A 4 13.77 -6.68 11.91
N THR A 5 14.93 -6.29 12.40
CA THR A 5 15.69 -5.11 11.96
C THR A 5 16.16 -5.34 10.54
N GLY A 6 15.23 -5.33 9.58
CA GLY A 6 15.54 -5.20 8.17
C GLY A 6 15.94 -3.75 7.92
N LYS A 7 17.17 -3.51 7.50
CA LYS A 7 17.57 -2.19 6.99
C LYS A 7 16.68 -1.85 5.80
N LEU A 8 15.81 -0.85 5.96
CA LEU A 8 15.09 -0.23 4.86
C LEU A 8 16.11 0.56 4.03
N TYR A 9 16.54 0.02 2.90
CA TYR A 9 17.40 0.73 1.96
C TYR A 9 16.52 1.50 0.98
N PHE A 10 16.57 2.84 1.04
CA PHE A 10 15.99 3.72 0.02
C PHE A 10 17.04 3.93 -1.08
N ILE A 11 16.82 3.38 -2.28
CA ILE A 11 17.64 3.66 -3.47
C ILE A 11 16.96 4.83 -4.23
N PHE A 12 17.73 5.68 -4.91
CA PHE A 12 17.22 6.85 -5.63
C PHE A 12 16.90 6.51 -7.09
N SER A 13 15.63 6.54 -7.50
CA SER A 13 15.15 6.84 -8.87
C SER A 13 13.62 6.93 -8.91
N GLU A 14 13.08 7.58 -9.95
CA GLU A 14 11.76 8.23 -10.08
C GLU A 14 10.48 7.35 -10.02
N VAL A 15 10.53 6.15 -9.42
CA VAL A 15 9.39 5.21 -9.38
C VAL A 15 9.16 4.70 -7.96
N LEU A 16 7.92 4.85 -7.44
CA LEU A 16 7.48 4.17 -6.24
C LEU A 16 7.27 2.69 -6.56
N MET A 17 8.34 1.92 -6.33
CA MET A 17 8.34 0.48 -6.38
C MET A 17 8.28 -0.03 -4.96
N PHE A 18 7.23 -0.78 -4.63
CA PHE A 18 7.22 -1.62 -3.44
C PHE A 18 7.66 -3.01 -3.84
N TRP A 19 8.85 -3.39 -3.38
CA TRP A 19 9.27 -4.78 -3.39
C TRP A 19 8.88 -5.39 -2.06
N PHE A 20 8.17 -6.52 -2.10
CA PHE A 20 7.98 -7.30 -0.90
C PHE A 20 8.17 -8.80 -1.11
N HIS A 21 8.83 -9.39 -0.10
CA HIS A 21 8.98 -10.83 0.03
C HIS A 21 8.13 -11.26 1.21
N LEU A 22 7.12 -12.08 0.94
CA LEU A 22 6.28 -12.68 1.97
C LEU A 22 6.76 -14.12 2.17
N CYS A 23 7.63 -14.32 3.17
CA CYS A 23 8.11 -15.65 3.55
C CYS A 23 7.19 -16.23 4.63
N ASP A 24 6.39 -17.23 4.28
CA ASP A 24 5.50 -18.01 5.18
C ASP A 24 4.62 -17.18 6.15
N PHE A 25 4.28 -15.95 5.75
CA PHE A 25 3.55 -14.93 6.52
C PHE A 25 4.21 -14.47 7.83
N THR A 26 5.48 -14.82 8.05
CA THR A 26 6.24 -14.44 9.24
C THR A 26 7.19 -13.28 9.00
N GLU A 27 7.59 -13.05 7.75
CA GLU A 27 8.51 -11.98 7.38
C GLU A 27 7.96 -11.21 6.16
N LEU A 28 7.90 -9.88 6.30
CA LEU A 28 7.62 -8.96 5.19
C LEU A 28 8.71 -7.90 5.15
N VAL A 29 9.46 -7.87 4.05
CA VAL A 29 10.38 -6.77 3.75
C VAL A 29 9.67 -5.84 2.79
N VAL A 30 9.34 -4.61 3.19
CA VAL A 30 8.78 -3.60 2.29
C VAL A 30 9.88 -2.60 1.96
N MET A 31 10.38 -2.61 0.72
CA MET A 31 11.26 -1.53 0.24
C MET A 31 10.42 -0.57 -0.59
N GLY A 32 10.30 0.68 -0.13
CA GLY A 32 9.61 1.75 -0.86
C GLY A 32 10.59 2.83 -1.29
N MET A 33 10.37 3.41 -2.47
CA MET A 33 11.16 4.55 -2.98
C MET A 33 10.22 5.71 -3.30
N SER A 34 10.24 6.82 -2.54
CA SER A 34 9.38 7.97 -2.81
C SER A 34 10.13 9.11 -3.49
N VAL A 35 9.54 9.69 -4.52
CA VAL A 35 9.85 11.06 -4.97
C VAL A 35 8.90 12.00 -4.22
N LEU A 36 9.42 12.67 -3.20
CA LEU A 36 8.68 13.70 -2.47
C LEU A 36 8.44 14.90 -3.39
N ASP A 37 7.18 15.29 -3.55
CA ASP A 37 6.84 16.69 -3.83
C ASP A 37 7.37 17.50 -2.64
N ILE A 38 8.38 18.34 -2.88
CA ILE A 38 9.05 19.14 -1.84
C ILE A 38 8.04 20.07 -1.11
N SER A 39 6.86 20.30 -1.69
CA SER A 39 5.76 21.04 -1.05
C SER A 39 4.93 20.24 -0.05
N ARG A 40 5.11 18.91 0.06
CA ARG A 40 4.41 18.01 1.01
C ARG A 40 5.33 17.64 2.17
N PRO A 41 5.36 18.40 3.28
CA PRO A 41 6.05 17.94 4.47
C PRO A 41 5.40 16.65 4.98
N THR A 42 6.20 15.60 5.14
CA THR A 42 5.81 14.37 5.82
C THR A 42 6.58 14.29 7.12
N LYS A 43 5.89 13.96 8.22
CA LYS A 43 6.59 13.71 9.49
C LYS A 43 7.41 12.42 9.39
N PRO A 44 8.59 12.34 10.03
CA PRO A 44 9.32 11.09 10.19
C PRO A 44 8.42 9.99 10.76
N ILE A 45 8.73 8.74 10.42
CA ILE A 45 7.96 7.59 10.90
C ILE A 45 7.87 7.63 12.43
N SER A 46 6.65 7.66 12.94
CA SER A 46 6.37 7.76 14.36
C SER A 46 5.04 7.09 14.66
N TRP A 47 4.84 6.74 15.93
CA TRP A 47 3.51 6.40 16.43
C TRP A 47 2.66 7.66 16.43
N TRP A 48 1.47 7.58 15.83
CA TRP A 48 0.54 8.69 15.81
C TRP A 48 -0.04 8.87 17.22
N GLU A 49 -0.11 10.12 17.69
CA GLU A 49 -0.67 10.43 18.99
C GLU A 49 -2.13 9.97 19.09
N GLY A 50 -2.48 9.26 20.17
CA GLY A 50 -3.84 8.77 20.42
C GLY A 50 -4.28 7.58 19.58
N CYS A 51 -3.46 7.10 18.64
CA CYS A 51 -3.80 6.00 17.73
C CYS A 51 -2.80 4.83 17.83
N LYS A 52 -3.21 3.67 17.32
CA LYS A 52 -2.35 2.48 17.25
C LYS A 52 -1.54 2.40 15.95
N ILE A 53 -1.42 3.51 15.22
CA ILE A 53 -0.82 3.57 13.88
C ILE A 53 0.64 4.03 13.98
N MET A 54 1.53 3.35 13.28
CA MET A 54 2.90 3.76 13.02
C MET A 54 3.10 3.94 11.52
N GLY A 55 3.54 5.13 11.09
CA GLY A 55 3.72 5.44 9.67
C GLY A 55 3.97 6.92 9.43
N GLY A 56 4.31 7.27 8.19
CA GLY A 56 4.34 8.68 7.79
C GLY A 56 2.92 9.23 7.72
N ARG A 57 2.70 10.48 8.14
CA ARG A 57 1.41 11.18 8.04
C ARG A 57 1.54 12.34 7.06
N ASP A 58 0.64 12.40 6.08
CA ASP A 58 0.48 13.56 5.20
C ASP A 58 -0.20 14.68 6.01
N GLU A 59 0.48 15.81 6.20
CA GLU A 59 -0.05 16.92 7.02
C GLU A 59 -1.20 17.67 6.35
N ARG A 60 -1.37 17.54 5.03
CA ARG A 60 -2.43 18.23 4.27
C ARG A 60 -3.72 17.42 4.27
N ALA A 61 -3.62 16.14 3.95
CA ALA A 61 -4.78 15.26 3.80
C ALA A 61 -5.04 14.35 5.01
N GLY A 62 -4.13 14.33 5.99
CA GLY A 62 -4.25 13.54 7.22
C GLY A 62 -3.99 12.03 7.07
N GLY A 63 -3.81 11.54 5.84
CA GLY A 63 -3.64 10.13 5.51
C GLY A 63 -2.20 9.62 5.52
N THR A 64 -1.98 8.42 4.96
CA THR A 64 -0.65 7.79 4.82
C THR A 64 -0.54 6.97 3.54
N TRP A 65 0.69 6.72 3.09
CA TRP A 65 0.96 5.78 1.98
C TRP A 65 1.46 4.42 2.46
N LEU A 66 1.95 4.33 3.69
CA LEU A 66 2.47 3.11 4.30
C LEU A 66 2.41 3.28 5.82
N ALA A 67 1.67 2.40 6.47
CA ALA A 67 1.59 2.35 7.92
C ALA A 67 1.24 0.95 8.42
N CYS A 68 1.49 0.71 9.70
CA CYS A 68 1.17 -0.53 10.39
C CYS A 68 0.65 -0.28 11.82
N THR A 69 0.16 -1.34 12.44
CA THR A 69 -0.30 -1.36 13.85
C THR A 69 0.52 -2.33 14.69
N ARG A 70 0.40 -2.24 16.03
CA ARG A 70 1.04 -3.21 16.95
C ARG A 70 0.44 -4.60 16.86
N GLU A 71 -0.82 -4.66 16.43
CA GLU A 71 -1.62 -5.86 16.26
C GLU A 71 -1.27 -6.63 14.98
N GLY A 72 -0.36 -6.13 14.15
CA GLY A 72 0.11 -6.85 12.96
C GLY A 72 -0.68 -6.55 11.69
N LYS A 73 -1.51 -5.50 11.66
CA LYS A 73 -2.04 -4.97 10.41
C LYS A 73 -1.02 -4.06 9.74
N LEU A 74 -0.91 -4.15 8.42
CA LEU A 74 -0.11 -3.26 7.59
C LEU A 74 -0.88 -2.93 6.31
N ALA A 75 -0.77 -1.68 5.86
CA ALA A 75 -1.37 -1.25 4.61
C ALA A 75 -0.46 -0.25 3.89
N PHE A 76 -0.42 -0.37 2.56
CA PHE A 76 0.29 0.57 1.70
C PHE A 76 -0.40 0.77 0.37
N LEU A 77 -0.19 1.94 -0.21
CA LEU A 77 -0.83 2.35 -1.45
C LEU A 77 0.15 2.93 -2.46
N THR A 78 -0.17 2.77 -3.75
CA THR A 78 0.42 3.55 -4.84
C THR A 78 -0.69 4.28 -5.59
N ASN A 79 -0.34 5.46 -6.13
CA ASN A 79 -1.26 6.21 -6.97
C ASN A 79 -1.16 5.69 -8.40
N VAL A 80 -2.30 5.46 -9.05
CA VAL A 80 -2.32 5.25 -10.50
C VAL A 80 -2.29 6.62 -11.18
N LEU A 81 -1.37 6.80 -12.13
CA LEU A 81 -1.26 8.04 -12.89
C LEU A 81 -2.46 8.17 -13.84
N GLU A 82 -3.13 9.33 -13.80
CA GLU A 82 -4.29 9.61 -14.64
C GLU A 82 -4.08 10.94 -15.37
N LEU A 83 -4.48 10.99 -16.65
CA LEU A 83 -4.43 12.21 -17.46
C LEU A 83 -5.43 13.27 -16.96
N ASN A 84 -6.60 12.81 -16.49
CA ASN A 84 -7.70 13.66 -16.04
C ASN A 84 -8.17 13.18 -14.65
N PRO A 85 -7.44 13.50 -13.57
CA PRO A 85 -7.87 13.20 -12.21
C PRO A 85 -9.05 14.10 -11.81
N VAL A 86 -9.94 13.59 -10.96
CA VAL A 86 -11.05 14.36 -10.38
C VAL A 86 -10.51 15.17 -9.20
N PRO A 87 -10.57 16.52 -9.22
CA PRO A 87 -10.01 17.35 -8.15
C PRO A 87 -10.65 17.13 -6.77
N GLU A 88 -11.97 16.93 -6.75
CA GLU A 88 -12.77 16.76 -5.52
C GLU A 88 -12.86 15.31 -5.02
N ALA A 89 -12.08 14.39 -5.59
CA ALA A 89 -12.07 13.01 -5.13
C ALA A 89 -11.49 12.89 -3.71
N LYS A 90 -11.99 11.92 -2.93
CA LYS A 90 -11.45 11.60 -1.61
C LYS A 90 -9.94 11.31 -1.69
N SER A 91 -9.21 11.69 -0.65
CA SER A 91 -7.79 11.37 -0.55
C SER A 91 -7.59 9.86 -0.38
N ARG A 92 -6.85 9.23 -1.29
CA ARG A 92 -6.51 7.79 -1.21
C ARG A 92 -5.74 7.42 0.06
N GLY A 93 -5.01 8.37 0.65
CA GLY A 93 -4.26 8.17 1.89
C GLY A 93 -5.15 7.89 3.11
N ASP A 94 -6.45 8.11 3.01
CA ASP A 94 -7.45 7.72 4.00
C ASP A 94 -7.65 6.20 4.08
N LEU A 95 -7.47 5.48 2.96
CA LEU A 95 -7.76 4.04 2.87
C LEU A 95 -6.91 3.20 3.82
N PRO A 96 -5.57 3.36 3.90
CA PRO A 96 -4.79 2.63 4.90
C PRO A 96 -5.17 3.00 6.33
N VAL A 97 -5.46 4.27 6.61
CA VAL A 97 -5.82 4.72 7.97
C VAL A 97 -7.09 4.01 8.43
N ARG A 98 -8.14 4.05 7.62
CA ARG A 98 -9.42 3.37 7.92
C ARG A 98 -9.25 1.86 8.10
N PHE A 99 -8.42 1.20 7.29
CA PHE A 99 -8.14 -0.22 7.48
C PHE A 99 -7.49 -0.51 8.83
N LEU A 100 -6.46 0.28 9.18
CA LEU A 100 -5.68 0.11 10.41
C LEU A 100 -6.47 0.45 11.68
N GLU A 101 -7.49 1.32 11.58
CA GLU A 101 -8.41 1.63 12.69
C GLU A 101 -9.59 0.65 12.78
N SER A 102 -9.92 -0.05 11.69
CA SER A 102 -11.00 -1.03 11.66
C SER A 102 -10.63 -2.35 12.36
N SER A 103 -11.64 -3.13 12.74
CA SER A 103 -11.48 -4.53 13.17
C SER A 103 -11.65 -5.54 12.02
N LYS A 104 -11.82 -5.08 10.77
CA LYS A 104 -12.11 -5.93 9.60
C LYS A 104 -10.87 -6.70 9.14
N SER A 105 -11.09 -7.89 8.57
CA SER A 105 -10.04 -8.61 7.84
C SER A 105 -9.66 -7.87 6.55
N PRO A 106 -8.51 -8.17 5.94
CA PRO A 106 -8.10 -7.56 4.67
C PRO A 106 -9.14 -7.72 3.55
N LEU A 107 -9.80 -8.88 3.46
CA LEU A 107 -10.79 -9.14 2.40
C LEU A 107 -12.10 -8.37 2.64
N GLU A 108 -12.64 -8.41 3.86
CA GLU A 108 -13.86 -7.66 4.21
C GLU A 108 -13.69 -6.16 3.99
N PHE A 109 -12.52 -5.61 4.33
CA PHE A 109 -12.23 -4.20 4.09
C PHE A 109 -12.06 -3.89 2.60
N ALA A 110 -11.45 -4.80 1.82
CA ALA A 110 -11.34 -4.62 0.37
C ALA A 110 -12.73 -4.60 -0.30
N GLU A 111 -13.65 -5.47 0.12
CA GLU A 111 -15.03 -5.49 -0.38
C GLU A 111 -15.76 -4.18 -0.07
N GLU A 112 -15.63 -3.63 1.15
CA GLU A 112 -16.16 -2.30 1.49
C GLU A 112 -15.60 -1.21 0.58
N VAL A 113 -14.27 -1.18 0.39
CA VAL A 113 -13.62 -0.18 -0.49
C VAL A 113 -14.10 -0.31 -1.93
N ALA A 114 -14.47 -1.51 -2.39
CA ALA A 114 -14.99 -1.73 -3.73
C ALA A 114 -16.32 -1.02 -3.97
N GLU A 115 -17.17 -0.89 -2.94
CA GLU A 115 -18.47 -0.23 -3.02
C GLU A 115 -18.37 1.30 -3.17
N GLU A 116 -17.27 1.90 -2.71
CA GLU A 116 -17.03 3.36 -2.77
C GLU A 116 -15.78 3.71 -3.60
N ALA A 117 -15.29 2.78 -4.40
CA ALA A 117 -14.05 2.92 -5.16
C ALA A 117 -14.08 4.06 -6.21
N ASP A 118 -15.27 4.47 -6.62
CA ASP A 118 -15.55 5.56 -7.56
C ASP A 118 -15.34 6.95 -6.95
N GLN A 119 -15.35 7.05 -5.61
CA GLN A 119 -15.10 8.29 -4.87
C GLN A 119 -13.61 8.67 -4.84
N TYR A 120 -12.74 7.79 -5.32
CA TYR A 120 -11.29 7.96 -5.30
C TYR A 120 -10.71 8.04 -6.73
N ASN A 121 -9.68 8.87 -6.90
CA ASN A 121 -8.79 8.76 -8.06
C ASN A 121 -8.08 7.40 -8.09
N GLY A 122 -7.40 7.08 -9.20
CA GLY A 122 -6.80 5.78 -9.42
C GLY A 122 -5.81 5.37 -8.32
N PHE A 123 -5.94 4.15 -7.80
CA PHE A 123 -5.06 3.63 -6.76
C PHE A 123 -4.78 2.13 -6.92
N ASN A 124 -3.71 1.72 -6.25
CA ASN A 124 -3.47 0.34 -5.85
C ASN A 124 -3.27 0.32 -4.34
N LEU A 125 -3.87 -0.64 -3.67
CA LEU A 125 -3.84 -0.77 -2.22
C LEU A 125 -3.53 -2.22 -1.86
N ILE A 126 -2.57 -2.41 -0.96
CA ILE A 126 -2.26 -3.69 -0.33
C ILE A 126 -2.67 -3.59 1.13
N LEU A 127 -3.42 -4.59 1.58
CA LEU A 127 -3.89 -4.76 2.94
C LEU A 127 -3.36 -6.09 3.45
N THR A 128 -2.77 -6.12 4.63
CA THR A 128 -2.33 -7.38 5.23
C THR A 128 -2.57 -7.40 6.72
N ASP A 129 -2.86 -8.60 7.21
CA ASP A 129 -2.92 -8.96 8.62
C ASP A 129 -2.02 -10.18 8.83
N PHE A 130 -0.93 -9.97 9.58
CA PHE A 130 0.04 -11.02 9.88
C PHE A 130 -0.51 -12.08 10.83
N CYS A 131 -1.47 -11.74 11.69
CA CYS A 131 -2.09 -12.70 12.60
C CYS A 131 -2.96 -13.70 11.82
N SER A 132 -3.74 -13.22 10.86
CA SER A 132 -4.58 -14.08 10.02
C SER A 132 -3.86 -14.63 8.79
N LYS A 133 -2.59 -14.24 8.56
CA LYS A 133 -1.82 -14.63 7.37
C LYS A 133 -2.57 -14.31 6.08
N ALA A 134 -3.17 -13.12 6.02
CA ALA A 134 -3.93 -12.68 4.85
C ALA A 134 -3.29 -11.44 4.24
N MET A 135 -3.22 -11.44 2.91
CA MET A 135 -2.82 -10.27 2.13
C MET A 135 -3.76 -10.13 0.94
N VAL A 136 -4.27 -8.92 0.73
CA VAL A 136 -5.23 -8.60 -0.32
C VAL A 136 -4.76 -7.36 -1.06
N TYR A 137 -4.80 -7.46 -2.38
CA TYR A 137 -4.61 -6.36 -3.31
C TYR A 137 -5.98 -5.88 -3.79
N ILE A 138 -6.16 -4.56 -3.83
CA ILE A 138 -7.32 -3.91 -4.43
C ILE A 138 -6.93 -2.73 -5.31
N SER A 139 -7.57 -2.63 -6.48
CA SER A 139 -7.43 -1.49 -7.38
C SER A 139 -8.76 -1.13 -8.05
N ASN A 140 -9.05 0.17 -8.13
CA ASN A 140 -10.19 0.73 -8.85
C ASN A 140 -9.87 1.00 -10.34
N ARG A 141 -8.81 0.41 -10.89
CA ARG A 141 -8.38 0.59 -12.29
C ARG A 141 -8.19 -0.75 -13.02
N PRO A 142 -8.38 -0.77 -14.36
CA PRO A 142 -8.73 0.35 -15.25
C PRO A 142 -10.19 0.81 -15.12
N LYS A 143 -10.48 2.08 -15.48
CA LYS A 143 -11.84 2.63 -15.45
C LYS A 143 -12.79 1.84 -16.36
N GLY A 144 -14.06 1.72 -15.96
CA GLY A 144 -15.08 0.99 -16.72
C GLY A 144 -14.99 -0.54 -16.60
N LYS A 145 -14.12 -1.06 -15.74
CA LYS A 145 -14.10 -2.46 -15.31
C LYS A 145 -14.51 -2.56 -13.84
N PRO A 146 -15.01 -3.72 -13.39
CA PRO A 146 -15.19 -3.98 -11.96
C PRO A 146 -13.89 -3.75 -11.19
N VAL A 147 -14.02 -3.32 -9.94
CA VAL A 147 -12.90 -3.22 -9.00
C VAL A 147 -12.21 -4.59 -8.90
N SER A 148 -10.89 -4.59 -9.00
CA SER A 148 -10.10 -5.82 -8.90
C SER A 148 -9.73 -6.05 -7.44
N ILE A 149 -10.09 -7.21 -6.92
CA ILE A 149 -9.70 -7.69 -5.59
C ILE A 149 -9.00 -9.04 -5.77
N GLU A 150 -7.78 -9.16 -5.27
CA GLU A 150 -6.95 -10.34 -5.45
C GLU A 150 -6.32 -10.73 -4.10
N VAL A 151 -6.47 -12.00 -3.71
CA VAL A 151 -5.71 -12.54 -2.57
C VAL A 151 -4.28 -12.78 -3.02
N VAL A 152 -3.33 -12.16 -2.33
CA VAL A 152 -1.91 -12.24 -2.67
C VAL A 152 -1.32 -13.46 -1.99
N SER A 153 -0.84 -14.42 -2.80
CA SER A 153 -0.14 -15.60 -2.30
C SER A 153 1.25 -15.26 -1.77
N PRO A 154 1.85 -16.09 -0.91
CA PRO A 154 3.27 -16.00 -0.57
C PRO A 154 4.16 -16.01 -1.83
N GLY A 155 5.18 -15.15 -1.84
CA GLY A 155 6.02 -14.97 -3.01
C GLY A 155 6.74 -13.63 -3.03
N ILE A 156 7.41 -13.37 -4.16
CA ILE A 156 7.98 -12.07 -4.49
C ILE A 156 7.01 -11.35 -5.40
N HIS A 157 6.57 -10.18 -4.97
CA HIS A 157 5.65 -9.34 -5.73
C HIS A 157 6.23 -7.94 -5.90
N VAL A 158 5.85 -7.31 -7.01
CA VAL A 158 6.24 -5.94 -7.32
C VAL A 158 4.99 -5.11 -7.56
N LEU A 159 4.81 -4.10 -6.71
CA LEU A 159 3.78 -3.09 -6.90
C LEU A 159 4.40 -1.79 -7.40
N SER A 160 3.86 -1.29 -8.51
CA SER A 160 4.22 0.01 -9.09
C SER A 160 2.97 0.91 -9.18
N ASN A 161 3.05 2.04 -9.87
CA ASN A 161 1.88 2.86 -10.21
C ASN A 161 0.96 2.21 -11.27
N ALA A 162 1.37 1.08 -11.85
CA ALA A 162 0.52 0.22 -12.69
C ALA A 162 -0.17 -0.87 -11.84
N ARG A 163 -0.53 -2.02 -12.41
CA ARG A 163 -1.12 -3.14 -11.65
C ARG A 163 -0.05 -3.97 -10.93
N LEU A 164 -0.47 -4.73 -9.91
CA LEU A 164 0.36 -5.75 -9.27
C LEU A 164 0.94 -6.71 -10.32
N ASP A 165 2.24 -6.98 -10.22
CA ASP A 165 3.00 -7.89 -11.09
C ASP A 165 2.87 -7.62 -12.60
N SER A 166 2.50 -6.38 -12.97
CA SER A 166 2.49 -5.98 -14.37
C SER A 166 3.89 -6.18 -14.97
N PRO A 167 4.01 -6.81 -16.16
CA PRO A 167 5.29 -7.13 -16.76
C PRO A 167 6.04 -5.84 -17.10
N TRP A 168 6.96 -5.46 -16.22
CA TRP A 168 7.79 -4.28 -16.41
C TRP A 168 9.07 -4.67 -17.15
N HIS A 169 9.50 -3.84 -18.11
CA HIS A 169 10.63 -4.16 -19.01
C HIS A 169 11.97 -4.41 -18.29
N LYS A 170 12.10 -4.00 -17.02
CA LYS A 170 13.28 -4.24 -16.15
C LYS A 170 13.15 -5.45 -15.21
N VAL A 171 12.01 -6.15 -15.18
CA VAL A 171 11.76 -7.31 -14.28
C VAL A 171 12.14 -8.65 -14.95
N ARG A 172 12.67 -8.64 -16.18
CA ARG A 172 13.09 -9.86 -16.89
C ARG A 172 14.28 -10.62 -16.28
N ASN A 173 14.93 -10.10 -15.23
CA ASN A 173 16.14 -10.72 -14.68
C ASN A 173 16.02 -11.24 -13.23
N TYR A 174 14.83 -11.26 -12.62
CA TYR A 174 14.67 -11.75 -11.23
C TYR A 174 13.77 -12.99 -11.08
N GLN A 175 13.40 -13.64 -12.18
CA GLN A 175 12.78 -14.96 -12.16
C GLN A 175 13.76 -15.98 -12.74
N SER A 176 14.56 -16.60 -11.88
CA SER A 176 15.27 -17.88 -12.12
C SER A 176 15.86 -18.37 -10.78
N PRO A 177 16.02 -19.70 -10.64
CA PRO A 177 15.31 -20.56 -9.67
C PRO A 177 15.82 -20.54 -8.23
#